data_AF-J9G6H2-F1
#
_entry.id   AF-J9G6H2-F1
#
_cell.length_a   1.000
_cell.length_b   1.000
_cell.length_c   1.000
_cell.angle_alpha   90.00
_cell.angle_beta   90.00
_cell.angle_gamma   90.00
#
_symmetry.space_group_name_H-M   'P 1'
#
loop_
_entity.id
_entity.type
_entity.pdbx_description
1 polymer ?
#
loop_
_entity_poly.entity_id
_entity_poly.type
_entity_poly.pdbx_seq_one_letter_code
_entity_poly.pdbx_strand_id
1 'polypeptide(L)'
;GWRIDIKKYPKLAQIGSVRYRTVKGYLGSGEYDNTTYGGYYTQEQLKEIVAYANDRFVQVIPEIDLPGHMLAVLAAYPEFGCTGGPYEVSPDWGVFEDVLCIGNEEAMKFLEDVMLEVMDIFPSKYIHIGGDEAPRTRWKSCRKCQARIRQEGLNGDKQHTAEDMLQSYCMKRIEKLLNAHGRQIIGWDELLEGKMAPNATIMSWRGSAGGITAAQMGHDVIMT
;
A
#
# COMPACT_ATOMS: atom_id res chain seq x y z
N GLY A 1 -4.36 -9.92 -4.13
CA GLY A 1 -4.00 -10.15 -5.54
C GLY A 1 -3.97 -8.81 -6.26
N TRP A 2 -3.02 -8.59 -7.16
CA TRP A 2 -2.80 -7.33 -7.86
C TRP A 2 -3.69 -7.19 -9.11
N ARG A 3 -4.27 -6.01 -9.35
CA ARG A 3 -5.35 -5.83 -10.35
C ARG A 3 -5.09 -4.77 -11.43
N ILE A 4 -3.93 -4.12 -11.43
CA ILE A 4 -3.61 -3.05 -12.39
C ILE A 4 -2.45 -3.49 -13.29
N ASP A 5 -2.56 -3.36 -14.59
CA ASP A 5 -1.41 -3.59 -15.46
C ASP A 5 -0.40 -2.43 -15.34
N ILE A 6 0.79 -2.72 -14.78
CA ILE A 6 1.90 -1.77 -14.66
C ILE A 6 2.97 -2.19 -15.67
N LYS A 7 3.18 -1.39 -16.71
CA LYS A 7 3.98 -1.76 -17.88
C LYS A 7 5.44 -2.01 -17.51
N LYS A 8 6.00 -1.23 -16.59
CA LYS A 8 7.37 -1.41 -16.10
C LYS A 8 7.54 -2.70 -15.29
N TYR A 9 6.46 -3.21 -14.69
CA TYR A 9 6.47 -4.38 -13.82
C TYR A 9 5.44 -5.44 -14.24
N PRO A 10 5.61 -6.09 -15.42
CA PRO A 10 4.59 -6.97 -16.00
C PRO A 10 4.25 -8.20 -15.15
N LYS A 11 5.16 -8.67 -14.28
CA LYS A 11 4.88 -9.80 -13.38
C LYS A 11 3.79 -9.49 -12.35
N LEU A 12 3.47 -8.22 -12.07
CA LEU A 12 2.34 -7.88 -11.19
C LEU A 12 1.02 -8.41 -11.77
N ALA A 13 0.82 -8.27 -13.08
CA ALA A 13 -0.33 -8.83 -13.77
C ALA A 13 -0.18 -10.34 -14.01
N GLN A 14 1.00 -10.80 -14.45
CA GLN A 14 1.21 -12.21 -14.83
C GLN A 14 1.21 -13.18 -13.64
N ILE A 15 1.75 -12.77 -12.50
CA ILE A 15 1.90 -13.58 -11.28
C ILE A 15 1.02 -13.02 -10.17
N GLY A 16 1.19 -11.73 -9.84
CA GLY A 16 0.53 -11.11 -8.69
C GLY A 16 -1.01 -11.10 -8.76
N SER A 17 -1.59 -11.24 -9.96
CA SER A 17 -3.05 -11.27 -10.15
C SER A 17 -3.68 -12.65 -9.92
N VAL A 18 -2.88 -13.71 -9.81
CA VAL A 18 -3.38 -15.09 -9.76
C VAL A 18 -3.05 -15.73 -8.42
N ARG A 19 -4.05 -16.33 -7.78
CA ARG A 19 -3.87 -17.25 -6.65
C ARG A 19 -4.36 -18.64 -7.07
N TYR A 20 -3.71 -19.68 -6.58
CA TYR A 20 -4.02 -21.06 -7.00
C TYR A 20 -5.18 -21.70 -6.24
N ARG A 21 -5.57 -21.09 -5.12
CA ARG A 21 -6.64 -21.56 -4.24
C ARG A 21 -7.22 -20.40 -3.43
N THR A 22 -8.43 -20.57 -2.91
CA THR A 22 -9.08 -19.64 -1.98
C THR A 22 -9.54 -20.41 -0.75
N VAL A 23 -9.31 -19.87 0.44
CA VAL A 23 -9.81 -20.45 1.69
C VAL A 23 -11.34 -20.55 1.68
N LYS A 24 -11.87 -21.69 2.12
CA LYS A 24 -13.30 -21.94 2.22
C LYS A 24 -13.82 -21.58 3.60
N GLY A 25 -14.99 -20.95 3.64
CA GLY A 25 -15.66 -20.61 4.89
C GLY A 25 -14.99 -19.44 5.59
N TYR A 26 -14.34 -19.69 6.73
CA TYR A 26 -13.76 -18.66 7.60
C TYR A 26 -12.23 -18.74 7.63
N LEU A 27 -11.60 -17.66 8.08
CA LEU A 27 -10.15 -17.58 8.24
C LEU A 27 -9.62 -18.67 9.18
N GLY A 28 -8.63 -19.44 8.72
CA GLY A 28 -8.02 -20.51 9.51
C GLY A 28 -8.79 -21.83 9.47
N SER A 29 -9.77 -22.00 8.56
CA SER A 29 -10.42 -23.29 8.34
C SER A 29 -9.46 -24.38 7.87
N GLY A 30 -8.37 -24.00 7.19
CA GLY A 30 -7.41 -24.93 6.58
C GLY A 30 -7.96 -25.66 5.34
N GLU A 31 -9.19 -25.37 4.94
CA GLU A 31 -9.83 -25.92 3.74
C GLU A 31 -9.77 -24.94 2.58
N TYR A 32 -9.45 -25.43 1.38
CA TYR A 32 -9.34 -24.61 0.18
C TYR A 32 -10.16 -25.19 -0.98
N ASP A 33 -10.63 -24.31 -1.87
CA ASP A 33 -11.35 -24.70 -3.08
C ASP A 33 -10.47 -25.31 -4.18
N ASN A 34 -9.14 -25.20 -4.04
CA ASN A 34 -8.11 -25.60 -5.02
C ASN A 34 -8.41 -25.12 -6.46
N THR A 35 -9.08 -23.98 -6.59
CA THR A 35 -9.45 -23.39 -7.87
C THR A 35 -8.58 -22.17 -8.13
N THR A 36 -7.88 -22.18 -9.28
CA THR A 36 -7.10 -21.02 -9.70
C THR A 36 -8.03 -19.84 -9.99
N TYR A 37 -7.76 -18.71 -9.37
CA TYR A 37 -8.56 -17.50 -9.49
C TYR A 37 -7.66 -16.29 -9.74
N GLY A 38 -8.04 -15.45 -10.71
CA GLY A 38 -7.28 -14.26 -11.03
C GLY A 38 -7.98 -13.31 -11.99
N GLY A 39 -7.20 -12.39 -12.55
CA GLY A 39 -7.68 -11.34 -13.43
C GLY A 39 -7.13 -9.97 -13.01
N TYR A 40 -6.93 -9.10 -13.99
CA TYR A 40 -6.47 -7.73 -13.81
C TYR A 40 -7.08 -6.85 -14.90
N TYR A 41 -7.04 -5.54 -14.70
CA TYR A 41 -7.44 -4.55 -15.68
C TYR A 41 -6.21 -4.03 -16.42
N THR A 42 -6.29 -4.02 -17.74
CA THR A 42 -5.34 -3.27 -18.57
C THR A 42 -5.47 -1.77 -18.30
N GLN A 43 -4.43 -1.00 -18.60
CA GLN A 43 -4.49 0.46 -18.44
C GLN A 43 -5.59 1.09 -19.30
N GLU A 44 -5.87 0.53 -20.48
CA GLU A 44 -6.93 0.94 -21.39
C GLU A 44 -8.31 0.71 -20.77
N GLN A 45 -8.54 -0.47 -20.17
CA GLN A 45 -9.79 -0.75 -19.45
C GLN A 45 -9.98 0.15 -18.23
N LEU A 46 -8.90 0.48 -17.50
CA LEU A 46 -9.00 1.42 -16.38
C LEU A 46 -9.32 2.83 -16.86
N LYS A 47 -8.72 3.29 -17.96
CA LYS A 47 -9.04 4.58 -18.58
C LYS A 47 -10.50 4.63 -19.07
N GLU A 48 -11.03 3.51 -19.57
CA GLU A 48 -12.46 3.38 -19.92
C GLU A 48 -13.35 3.52 -18.68
N ILE A 49 -13.03 2.84 -17.57
CA ILE A 49 -13.75 2.98 -16.29
C ILE A 49 -13.73 4.42 -15.80
N VAL A 50 -12.56 5.07 -15.85
CA VAL A 50 -12.39 6.48 -15.46
C VAL A 50 -13.26 7.39 -16.31
N ALA A 51 -13.25 7.22 -17.65
CA ALA A 51 -14.07 8.01 -18.55
C ALA A 51 -15.57 7.81 -18.28
N TYR A 52 -16.00 6.55 -18.13
CA TYR A 52 -17.39 6.20 -17.86
C TYR A 52 -17.91 6.80 -16.54
N ALA A 53 -17.08 6.80 -15.49
CA ALA A 53 -17.38 7.42 -14.21
C ALA A 53 -17.43 8.96 -14.33
N ASN A 54 -16.50 9.56 -15.07
CA ASN A 54 -16.44 11.00 -15.27
C ASN A 54 -17.66 11.54 -16.02
N ASP A 55 -18.20 10.81 -16.99
CA ASP A 55 -19.47 11.14 -17.67
C ASP A 55 -20.68 11.21 -16.71
N ARG A 56 -20.51 10.71 -15.48
CA ARG A 56 -21.50 10.70 -14.41
C ARG A 56 -21.10 11.57 -13.23
N PHE A 57 -20.09 12.42 -13.40
CA PHE A 57 -19.55 13.29 -12.34
C PHE A 57 -19.01 12.50 -11.12
N VAL A 58 -18.60 11.25 -11.33
CA VAL A 58 -17.97 10.40 -10.30
C VAL A 58 -16.46 10.39 -10.54
N GLN A 59 -15.70 10.82 -9.54
CA GLN A 59 -14.24 10.73 -9.55
C GLN A 59 -13.79 9.35 -9.04
N VAL A 60 -12.95 8.66 -9.82
CA VAL A 60 -12.31 7.41 -9.40
C VAL A 60 -10.98 7.73 -8.73
N ILE A 61 -10.90 7.46 -7.44
CA ILE A 61 -9.66 7.59 -6.65
C ILE A 61 -9.01 6.19 -6.58
N PRO A 62 -7.82 5.99 -7.17
CA PRO A 62 -7.15 4.70 -7.09
C PRO A 62 -6.54 4.49 -5.70
N GLU A 63 -6.47 3.23 -5.28
CA GLU A 63 -5.72 2.81 -4.11
C GLU A 63 -4.61 1.82 -4.49
N ILE A 64 -3.38 2.13 -4.06
CA ILE A 64 -2.27 1.19 -3.98
C ILE A 64 -1.82 1.16 -2.53
N ASP A 65 -2.29 0.16 -1.79
CA ASP A 65 -2.05 0.04 -0.36
C ASP A 65 -0.60 -0.37 -0.06
N LEU A 66 0.13 0.48 0.67
CA LEU A 66 1.52 0.32 1.04
C LEU A 66 1.74 0.78 2.49
N PRO A 67 2.75 0.24 3.19
CA PRO A 67 3.64 -0.87 2.81
C PRO A 67 3.09 -2.25 3.19
N GLY A 68 1.93 -2.31 3.87
CA GLY A 68 1.15 -3.50 4.19
C GLY A 68 0.52 -4.13 2.94
N HIS A 69 -0.27 -5.20 3.10
CA HIS A 69 -1.05 -5.85 2.02
C HIS A 69 -0.34 -6.17 0.68
N MET A 70 0.99 -6.24 0.70
CA MET A 70 1.82 -6.31 -0.50
C MET A 70 2.23 -7.73 -0.93
N LEU A 71 1.64 -8.79 -0.36
CA LEU A 71 1.99 -10.18 -0.71
C LEU A 71 1.89 -10.49 -2.20
N ALA A 72 0.96 -9.86 -2.93
CA ALA A 72 0.85 -10.03 -4.37
C ALA A 72 2.06 -9.44 -5.14
N VAL A 73 2.61 -8.32 -4.66
CA VAL A 73 3.85 -7.74 -5.18
C VAL A 73 5.02 -8.64 -4.83
N LEU A 74 5.10 -9.12 -3.59
CA LEU A 74 6.18 -9.99 -3.14
C LEU A 74 6.20 -11.33 -3.88
N ALA A 75 5.05 -11.90 -4.21
CA ALA A 75 4.97 -13.11 -5.04
C ALA A 75 5.50 -12.88 -6.47
N ALA A 76 5.30 -11.69 -7.03
CA ALA A 76 5.76 -11.34 -8.37
C ALA A 76 7.26 -10.93 -8.40
N TYR A 77 7.72 -10.25 -7.35
CA TYR A 77 9.08 -9.73 -7.17
C TYR A 77 9.57 -9.97 -5.73
N PRO A 78 10.00 -11.19 -5.40
CA PRO A 78 10.43 -11.56 -4.04
C PRO A 78 11.58 -10.71 -3.50
N GLU A 79 12.41 -10.15 -4.38
CA GLU A 79 13.50 -9.24 -4.03
C GLU A 79 13.05 -7.97 -3.27
N PHE A 80 11.77 -7.60 -3.35
CA PHE A 80 11.22 -6.46 -2.62
C PHE A 80 10.82 -6.78 -1.17
N GLY A 81 10.79 -8.05 -0.78
CA GLY A 81 10.50 -8.47 0.58
C GLY A 81 11.74 -8.52 1.48
N CYS A 82 11.54 -8.48 2.80
CA CYS A 82 12.66 -8.51 3.76
C CYS A 82 13.45 -9.82 3.75
N THR A 83 12.77 -10.94 3.49
CA THR A 83 13.35 -12.30 3.52
C THR A 83 13.83 -12.77 2.14
N GLY A 84 13.38 -12.13 1.06
CA GLY A 84 13.68 -12.54 -0.32
C GLY A 84 12.81 -13.71 -0.82
N GLY A 85 11.81 -14.12 -0.05
CA GLY A 85 10.87 -15.19 -0.38
C GLY A 85 11.32 -16.59 0.06
N PRO A 86 10.69 -17.65 -0.48
CA PRO A 86 9.61 -17.59 -1.47
C PRO A 86 8.32 -16.98 -0.89
N TYR A 87 7.52 -16.36 -1.76
CA TYR A 87 6.19 -15.83 -1.43
C TYR A 87 5.17 -16.36 -2.43
N GLU A 88 3.91 -16.47 -2.01
CA GLU A 88 2.78 -16.73 -2.91
C GLU A 88 1.70 -15.65 -2.75
N VAL A 89 0.88 -15.46 -3.78
CA VAL A 89 -0.31 -14.61 -3.65
C VAL A 89 -1.24 -15.29 -2.66
N SER A 90 -1.53 -14.63 -1.54
CA SER A 90 -2.23 -15.26 -0.42
C SER A 90 -3.57 -15.89 -0.84
N PRO A 91 -3.82 -17.15 -0.47
CA PRO A 91 -5.13 -17.78 -0.58
C PRO A 91 -6.04 -17.49 0.62
N ASP A 92 -5.48 -16.90 1.68
CA ASP A 92 -6.13 -16.63 2.96
C ASP A 92 -6.47 -15.14 3.13
N TRP A 93 -7.30 -14.85 4.12
CA TRP A 93 -7.65 -13.49 4.56
C TRP A 93 -6.80 -13.05 5.75
N GLY A 94 -6.87 -11.77 6.12
CA GLY A 94 -6.24 -11.23 7.33
C GLY A 94 -4.92 -10.50 7.08
N VAL A 95 -4.18 -10.28 8.17
CA VAL A 95 -2.95 -9.47 8.21
C VAL A 95 -1.73 -10.36 8.06
N PHE A 96 -0.81 -9.97 7.17
CA PHE A 96 0.38 -10.75 6.87
C PHE A 96 1.65 -10.04 7.34
N GLU A 97 2.56 -10.79 7.96
CA GLU A 97 3.83 -10.22 8.42
C GLU A 97 4.80 -9.89 7.30
N ASP A 98 4.69 -10.58 6.16
CA ASP A 98 5.51 -10.36 4.98
C ASP A 98 5.00 -9.13 4.21
N VAL A 99 5.59 -7.98 4.56
CA VAL A 99 5.33 -6.65 4.02
C VAL A 99 6.51 -6.15 3.17
N LEU A 100 6.32 -5.05 2.45
CA LEU A 100 7.37 -4.46 1.61
C LEU A 100 8.62 -4.09 2.44
N CYS A 101 9.83 -4.36 1.93
CA CYS A 101 11.07 -4.00 2.59
C CYS A 101 11.41 -2.51 2.36
N ILE A 102 10.99 -1.63 3.26
CA ILE A 102 11.26 -0.17 3.18
C ILE A 102 12.78 0.13 3.19
N GLY A 103 13.59 -0.72 3.81
CA GLY A 103 15.04 -0.61 3.77
C GLY A 103 15.67 -0.95 2.42
N ASN A 104 14.92 -1.53 1.49
CA ASN A 104 15.38 -1.83 0.14
C ASN A 104 15.08 -0.65 -0.80
N GLU A 105 16.13 0.02 -1.29
CA GLU A 105 15.99 1.15 -2.20
C GLU A 105 15.29 0.77 -3.52
N GLU A 106 15.49 -0.46 -4.02
CA GLU A 106 14.81 -0.93 -5.23
C GLU A 106 13.30 -1.09 -5.00
N ALA A 107 12.89 -1.51 -3.80
CA ALA A 107 11.47 -1.60 -3.43
C ALA A 107 10.84 -0.21 -3.31
N MET A 108 11.57 0.77 -2.78
CA MET A 108 11.10 2.16 -2.72
C MET A 108 10.97 2.77 -4.12
N LYS A 109 11.95 2.55 -5.00
CA LYS A 109 11.88 2.99 -6.39
C LYS A 109 10.73 2.32 -7.15
N PHE A 110 10.49 1.03 -6.89
CA PHE A 110 9.33 0.32 -7.43
C PHE A 110 8.01 1.03 -7.08
N LEU A 111 7.82 1.43 -5.81
CA LEU A 111 6.63 2.18 -5.42
C LEU A 111 6.51 3.51 -6.17
N GLU A 112 7.61 4.25 -6.30
CA GLU A 112 7.62 5.51 -7.05
C GLU A 112 7.22 5.31 -8.52
N ASP A 113 7.80 4.30 -9.17
CA ASP A 113 7.52 3.94 -10.56
C ASP A 113 6.06 3.51 -10.76
N VAL A 114 5.49 2.71 -9.84
CA VAL A 114 4.07 2.35 -9.85
C VAL A 114 3.18 3.59 -9.73
N MET A 115 3.49 4.49 -8.80
CA MET A 115 2.69 5.70 -8.59
C MET A 115 2.71 6.63 -9.80
N LEU A 116 3.84 6.71 -10.51
CA LEU A 116 3.93 7.45 -11.78
C LEU A 116 2.97 6.86 -12.83
N GLU A 117 2.97 5.55 -13.05
CA GLU A 117 2.03 4.93 -14.00
C GLU A 117 0.56 5.05 -13.55
N VAL A 118 0.29 4.96 -12.25
CA VAL A 118 -1.07 5.17 -11.71
C VAL A 118 -1.55 6.60 -11.99
N MET A 119 -0.70 7.61 -11.86
CA MET A 119 -1.07 9.01 -12.17
C MET A 119 -1.42 9.23 -13.65
N ASP A 120 -0.83 8.45 -14.56
CA ASP A 120 -1.12 8.50 -16.01
C ASP A 120 -2.47 7.86 -16.37
N ILE A 121 -2.98 6.97 -15.50
CA ILE A 121 -4.28 6.30 -15.68
C ILE A 121 -5.39 7.11 -15.02
N PHE A 122 -5.15 7.62 -13.81
CA PHE A 122 -6.16 8.24 -12.97
C PHE A 122 -5.95 9.76 -12.84
N PRO A 123 -6.86 10.60 -13.38
CA PRO A 123 -6.74 12.06 -13.32
C PRO A 123 -7.11 12.64 -11.95
N SER A 124 -7.54 11.82 -10.99
CA SER A 124 -7.90 12.25 -9.65
C SER A 124 -6.77 13.04 -8.98
N LYS A 125 -7.10 14.16 -8.35
CA LYS A 125 -6.15 14.91 -7.51
C LYS A 125 -5.66 14.05 -6.34
N TYR A 126 -6.53 13.20 -5.82
CA TYR A 126 -6.24 12.31 -4.70
C TYR A 126 -5.81 10.92 -5.18
N ILE A 127 -4.86 10.33 -4.47
CA ILE A 127 -4.47 8.92 -4.59
C ILE A 127 -4.47 8.32 -3.19
N HIS A 128 -5.15 7.19 -3.02
CA HIS A 128 -5.12 6.47 -1.76
C HIS A 128 -3.85 5.59 -1.70
N ILE A 129 -3.07 5.73 -0.64
CA ILE A 129 -1.84 4.96 -0.44
C ILE A 129 -1.99 3.90 0.66
N GLY A 130 -3.21 3.69 1.16
CA GLY A 130 -3.50 2.72 2.21
C GLY A 130 -2.80 3.07 3.52
N GLY A 131 -1.98 2.14 4.02
CA GLY A 131 -1.17 2.32 5.23
C GLY A 131 -1.68 1.55 6.45
N ASP A 132 -2.74 0.78 6.29
CA ASP A 132 -3.31 -0.08 7.30
C ASP A 132 -2.50 -1.36 7.49
N GLU A 133 -2.71 -1.97 8.66
CA GLU A 133 -2.31 -3.34 8.99
C GLU A 133 -0.92 -3.76 8.44
N ALA A 134 0.11 -2.97 8.74
CA ALA A 134 1.49 -3.21 8.33
C ALA A 134 2.39 -3.67 9.52
N PRO A 135 2.42 -4.98 9.85
CA PRO A 135 3.20 -5.49 10.98
C PRO A 135 4.68 -5.13 10.93
N ARG A 136 5.22 -4.72 12.09
CA ARG A 136 6.65 -4.38 12.23
C ARG A 136 7.57 -5.60 12.28
N THR A 137 7.05 -6.82 12.33
CA THR A 137 7.81 -8.05 12.62
C THR A 137 9.02 -8.22 11.71
N ARG A 138 8.83 -8.10 10.38
CA ARG A 138 9.94 -8.27 9.42
C ARG A 138 10.94 -7.13 9.45
N TRP A 139 10.52 -5.89 9.70
CA TRP A 139 11.42 -4.74 9.74
C TRP A 139 12.34 -4.76 10.97
N LYS A 140 11.87 -5.26 12.11
CA LYS A 140 12.67 -5.42 13.33
C LYS A 140 13.91 -6.30 13.12
N SER A 141 13.77 -7.39 12.36
CA SER A 141 14.87 -8.33 12.09
C SER A 141 15.60 -8.10 10.77
N CYS A 142 15.07 -7.26 9.88
CA CYS A 142 15.67 -7.02 8.56
C CYS A 142 16.87 -6.08 8.62
N ARG A 143 18.05 -6.57 8.22
CA ARG A 143 19.30 -5.76 8.17
C ARG A 143 19.16 -4.50 7.31
N LYS A 144 18.45 -4.57 6.18
CA LYS A 144 18.22 -3.41 5.30
C LYS A 144 17.36 -2.36 5.99
N CYS A 145 16.24 -2.76 6.61
CA CYS A 145 15.35 -1.83 7.33
C CYS A 145 16.05 -1.19 8.52
N GLN A 146 16.77 -1.98 9.33
CA GLN A 146 17.54 -1.46 10.45
C GLN A 146 18.67 -0.53 10.00
N ALA A 147 19.27 -0.76 8.83
CA ALA A 147 20.24 0.17 8.24
C ALA A 147 19.59 1.49 7.82
N ARG A 148 18.41 1.45 7.18
CA ARG A 148 17.65 2.65 6.82
C ARG A 148 17.26 3.46 8.05
N ILE A 149 16.79 2.82 9.11
CA ILE A 149 16.47 3.47 10.38
C ILE A 149 17.66 4.27 10.91
N ARG A 150 18.86 3.66 10.93
CA ARG A 150 20.09 4.34 11.37
C ARG A 150 20.50 5.48 10.43
N GLN A 151 20.41 5.26 9.12
CA GLN A 151 20.83 6.23 8.11
C GLN A 151 19.98 7.50 8.14
N GLU A 152 18.65 7.34 8.27
CA GLU A 152 17.69 8.45 8.23
C GLU A 152 17.40 9.01 9.65
N GLY A 153 18.03 8.45 10.69
CA GLY A 153 17.85 8.90 12.07
C GLY A 153 16.43 8.71 12.59
N LEU A 154 15.76 7.62 12.20
CA LEU A 154 14.35 7.33 12.52
C LEU A 154 14.22 6.77 13.94
N ASN A 155 14.48 7.63 14.93
CA ASN A 155 14.33 7.29 16.33
C ASN A 155 12.85 7.24 16.71
N GLY A 156 12.47 6.19 17.43
CA GLY A 156 11.17 6.15 18.10
C GLY A 156 11.05 7.23 19.19
N ASP A 157 9.82 7.46 19.64
CA ASP A 157 9.49 8.34 20.76
C ASP A 157 8.75 7.55 21.86
N LYS A 158 8.04 8.24 22.76
CA LYS A 158 7.31 7.57 23.85
C LYS A 158 6.12 6.74 23.37
N GLN A 159 5.59 7.03 22.19
CA GLN A 159 4.38 6.43 21.62
C GLN A 159 4.69 5.54 20.41
N HIS A 160 5.79 5.80 19.71
CA HIS A 160 6.12 5.15 18.45
C HIS A 160 7.50 4.50 18.49
N THR A 161 7.61 3.32 17.89
CA THR A 161 8.87 2.61 17.66
C THR A 161 9.65 3.18 16.48
N ALA A 162 10.90 2.75 16.32
CA ALA A 162 11.70 3.11 15.14
C ALA A 162 11.10 2.54 13.85
N GLU A 163 10.42 1.39 13.92
CA GLU A 163 9.74 0.80 12.77
C GLU A 163 8.43 1.53 12.40
N ASP A 164 7.73 2.15 13.36
CA ASP A 164 6.61 3.06 13.07
C ASP A 164 7.12 4.30 12.31
N MET A 165 8.26 4.85 12.75
CA MET A 165 8.94 5.93 12.03
C MET A 165 9.44 5.51 10.65
N LEU A 166 9.77 4.22 10.45
CA LEU A 166 10.14 3.66 9.15
C LEU A 166 8.94 3.62 8.18
N GLN A 167 7.74 3.26 8.63
CA GLN A 167 6.54 3.42 7.78
C GLN A 167 6.27 4.89 7.50
N SER A 168 6.32 5.76 8.50
CA SER A 168 6.16 7.21 8.28
C SER A 168 7.14 7.74 7.22
N TYR A 169 8.38 7.26 7.20
CA TYR A 169 9.37 7.57 6.17
C TYR A 169 8.92 7.11 4.77
N CYS A 170 8.42 5.87 4.65
CA CYS A 170 7.89 5.34 3.39
C CYS A 170 6.74 6.21 2.87
N MET A 171 5.73 6.46 3.72
CA MET A 171 4.54 7.22 3.37
C MET A 171 4.90 8.65 2.95
N LYS A 172 5.79 9.33 3.68
CA LYS A 172 6.28 10.68 3.33
C LYS A 172 7.03 10.73 2.03
N ARG A 173 7.81 9.69 1.71
CA ARG A 173 8.55 9.62 0.45
C ARG A 173 7.59 9.54 -0.73
N ILE A 174 6.53 8.73 -0.62
CA ILE A 174 5.47 8.64 -1.64
C ILE A 174 4.62 9.92 -1.69
N GLU A 175 4.26 10.50 -0.54
CA GLU A 175 3.58 11.80 -0.47
C GLU A 175 4.36 12.88 -1.23
N LYS A 176 5.67 13.00 -0.96
CA LYS A 176 6.54 13.99 -1.60
C LYS A 176 6.57 13.82 -3.12
N LEU A 177 6.65 12.57 -3.61
CA LEU A 177 6.56 12.28 -5.04
C LEU A 177 5.23 12.75 -5.62
N LEU A 178 4.13 12.40 -4.97
CA LEU A 178 2.77 12.71 -5.44
C LEU A 178 2.50 14.23 -5.41
N ASN A 179 2.91 14.93 -4.36
CA ASN A 179 2.82 16.39 -4.29
C ASN A 179 3.65 17.09 -5.37
N ALA A 180 4.83 16.56 -5.70
CA ALA A 180 5.65 17.12 -6.79
C ALA A 180 4.96 17.03 -8.16
N HIS A 181 3.96 16.15 -8.31
CA HIS A 181 3.12 15.99 -9.50
C HIS A 181 1.71 16.58 -9.30
N GLY A 182 1.52 17.44 -8.30
CA GLY A 182 0.26 18.13 -8.04
C GLY A 182 -0.85 17.24 -7.47
N ARG A 183 -0.51 16.05 -6.95
CA ARG A 183 -1.46 15.13 -6.30
C ARG A 183 -1.40 15.25 -4.78
N GLN A 184 -2.46 14.79 -4.12
CA GLN A 184 -2.56 14.69 -2.66
C GLN A 184 -2.82 13.24 -2.26
N ILE A 185 -2.37 12.85 -1.07
CA ILE A 185 -2.59 11.49 -0.57
C ILE A 185 -3.84 11.40 0.28
N ILE A 186 -4.51 10.27 0.19
CA ILE A 186 -5.41 9.77 1.22
C ILE A 186 -4.75 8.51 1.81
N GLY A 187 -4.89 8.30 3.12
CA GLY A 187 -4.59 6.99 3.70
C GLY A 187 -5.43 6.73 4.92
N TRP A 188 -5.38 5.49 5.39
CA TRP A 188 -6.13 5.04 6.56
C TRP A 188 -5.63 5.72 7.84
N ASP A 189 -6.44 5.70 8.89
CA ASP A 189 -6.14 6.38 10.15
C ASP A 189 -4.88 5.87 10.87
N GLU A 190 -4.33 4.72 10.48
CA GLU A 190 -2.99 4.24 10.82
C GLU A 190 -1.87 5.19 10.39
N LEU A 191 -2.09 6.09 9.44
CA LEU A 191 -1.15 7.17 9.13
C LEU A 191 -0.86 8.10 10.32
N LEU A 192 -1.72 8.09 11.34
CA LEU A 192 -1.49 8.79 12.61
C LEU A 192 -0.37 8.13 13.44
N GLU A 193 0.00 6.88 13.16
CA GLU A 193 1.02 6.11 13.88
C GLU A 193 2.43 6.53 13.42
N GLY A 194 2.80 7.76 13.79
CA GLY A 194 4.13 8.33 13.60
C GLY A 194 4.09 9.82 13.25
N LYS A 195 5.12 10.32 12.56
CA LYS A 195 5.12 11.72 12.12
C LYS A 195 4.34 11.82 10.82
N MET A 196 3.16 12.44 10.88
CA MET A 196 2.32 12.63 9.71
C MET A 196 2.95 13.45 8.58
N ALA A 197 2.46 13.14 7.39
CA ALA A 197 2.56 13.87 6.14
C ALA A 197 1.74 15.18 6.25
N PRO A 198 2.31 16.38 6.00
CA PRO A 198 1.65 17.65 6.29
C PRO A 198 0.39 17.90 5.45
N ASN A 199 0.24 17.25 4.28
CA ASN A 199 -0.87 17.48 3.35
C ASN A 199 -1.75 16.24 3.17
N ALA A 200 -1.72 15.29 4.11
CA ALA A 200 -2.52 14.08 4.03
C ALA A 200 -3.99 14.34 4.37
N THR A 201 -4.90 13.70 3.62
CA THR A 201 -6.30 13.49 4.00
C THR A 201 -6.41 12.13 4.69
N ILE A 202 -7.12 12.06 5.82
CA ILE A 202 -7.25 10.83 6.62
C ILE A 202 -8.61 10.17 6.41
N MET A 203 -8.62 8.88 6.09
CA MET A 203 -9.83 8.06 6.02
C MET A 203 -9.98 7.23 7.31
N SER A 204 -11.00 7.55 8.12
CA SER A 204 -11.22 6.95 9.44
C SER A 204 -12.12 5.73 9.33
N TRP A 205 -11.60 4.55 9.67
CA TRP A 205 -12.32 3.27 9.55
C TRP A 205 -12.41 2.50 10.87
N ARG A 206 -11.48 2.73 11.82
CA ARG A 206 -11.48 2.09 13.16
C ARG A 206 -12.45 2.76 14.14
N GLY A 207 -13.56 3.31 13.63
CA GLY A 207 -14.47 4.20 14.34
C GLY A 207 -14.13 5.68 14.14
N SER A 208 -14.71 6.57 14.96
CA SER A 208 -14.61 8.02 14.75
C SER A 208 -13.41 8.71 15.40
N ALA A 209 -12.67 8.01 16.27
CA ALA A 209 -11.58 8.60 17.04
C ALA A 209 -10.40 9.08 16.17
N GLY A 210 -10.05 8.31 15.13
CA GLY A 210 -8.99 8.67 14.18
C GLY A 210 -9.34 9.96 13.42
N GLY A 211 -10.54 10.03 12.86
CA GLY A 211 -11.06 11.21 12.17
C GLY A 211 -11.14 12.46 13.07
N ILE A 212 -11.61 12.32 14.31
CA ILE A 212 -11.63 13.45 15.27
C ILE A 212 -10.20 13.96 15.53
N THR A 213 -9.25 13.05 15.74
CA THR A 213 -7.84 13.39 16.01
C THR A 213 -7.22 14.11 14.80
N ALA A 214 -7.41 13.58 13.60
CA ALA A 214 -6.92 14.17 12.35
C ALA A 214 -7.50 15.58 12.12
N ALA A 215 -8.81 15.76 12.33
CA ALA A 215 -9.46 17.06 12.20
C ALA A 215 -8.94 18.09 13.22
N GLN A 216 -8.69 17.68 14.46
CA GLN A 216 -8.07 18.54 15.49
C GLN A 216 -6.65 18.97 15.13
N MET A 217 -5.94 18.16 14.34
CA MET A 217 -4.61 18.46 13.80
C MET A 217 -4.66 19.30 12.52
N GLY A 218 -5.85 19.63 11.99
CA GLY A 218 -6.05 20.46 10.82
C GLY A 218 -6.00 19.71 9.48
N HIS A 219 -6.13 18.38 9.50
CA HIS A 219 -6.19 17.57 8.28
C HIS A 219 -7.64 17.44 7.76
N ASP A 220 -7.77 17.29 6.44
CA ASP A 220 -9.03 16.86 5.83
C ASP A 220 -9.34 15.41 6.23
N VAL A 221 -10.63 15.09 6.43
CA VAL A 221 -11.07 13.78 6.92
C VAL A 221 -12.21 13.23 6.08
N ILE A 222 -12.16 11.93 5.79
CA ILE A 222 -13.24 11.13 5.20
C ILE A 222 -13.66 10.09 6.25
N MET A 223 -14.96 10.04 6.57
CA MET A 223 -15.52 9.08 7.52
C MET A 223 -16.09 7.88 6.78
N THR A 224 -15.72 6.67 7.19
CA THR A 224 -16.15 5.38 6.60
C THR A 224 -16.52 4.38 7.68
#